data_AF-A0A6P8AR19-F1
#
_entry.id   AF-A0A6P8AR19-F1
#
_cell.length_a   1.000
_cell.length_b   1.000
_cell.length_c   1.000
_cell.angle_alpha   90.00
_cell.angle_beta   90.00
_cell.angle_gamma   90.00
#
_symmetry.space_group_name_H-M   'P 1'
#
loop_
_entity.id
_entity.type
_entity.pdbx_description
1 polymer ?
#
loop_
_entity_poly.entity_id
_entity_poly.type
_entity_poly.pdbx_seq_one_letter_code
_entity_poly.pdbx_strand_id
1 'polypeptide(L)'
;MKTVFTALIALVAVTQGAPRPEQSKGTQGAQLVSVNNATGNGTANGGGNGKQSQAGPSADACAAGAILAMGINTNIADQQMELQAVGNVQKALQSNDANAFAQAKATLLQFVQNGIAIRQANQQIAPAGNPAIAGLDVVANAQLTELGLANNLTGNAATDNAILQELTKDFTGGIEQNKKNAAAATQGCPNTGAANNTAKSTSGAKAAGDKGKDAKSGANGKGQAKFEQRIINTEEDDEEEPAPHVRRRHVQW
;
A
#
# COMPACT_ATOMS: atom_id res chain seq x y z
N MET A 1 -4.88 23.12 12.63
CA MET A 1 -4.38 23.50 11.29
C MET A 1 -4.36 22.23 10.46
N LYS A 2 -5.25 22.11 9.46
CA LYS A 2 -5.35 20.91 8.60
C LYS A 2 -4.45 21.15 7.39
N THR A 3 -3.33 20.44 7.31
CA THR A 3 -2.39 20.53 6.19
C THR A 3 -2.94 19.72 5.04
N VAL A 4 -3.46 20.41 4.02
CA VAL A 4 -3.94 19.78 2.78
C VAL A 4 -2.74 19.60 1.87
N PHE A 5 -2.29 18.37 1.67
CA PHE A 5 -1.30 18.05 0.65
C PHE A 5 -2.00 17.94 -0.70
N THR A 6 -1.85 18.99 -1.53
CA THR A 6 -2.27 18.98 -2.93
C THR A 6 -1.23 18.21 -3.74
N ALA A 7 -1.52 16.95 -4.08
CA ALA A 7 -0.73 16.19 -5.03
C ALA A 7 -1.07 16.65 -6.46
N LEU A 8 -0.08 17.20 -7.15
CA LEU A 8 -0.18 17.59 -8.56
C LEU A 8 -0.07 16.32 -9.43
N ILE A 9 -1.18 15.90 -10.04
CA ILE A 9 -1.20 14.77 -10.98
C ILE A 9 -0.84 15.31 -12.37
N ALA A 10 0.36 15.00 -12.85
CA ALA A 10 0.75 15.24 -14.24
C ALA A 10 0.21 14.09 -15.12
N LEU A 11 -0.68 14.44 -16.05
CA LEU A 11 -1.25 13.54 -17.05
C LEU A 11 -0.19 13.26 -18.15
N VAL A 12 0.35 12.05 -18.20
CA VAL A 12 1.18 11.61 -19.33
C VAL A 12 0.32 10.80 -20.30
N ALA A 13 0.09 11.35 -21.48
CA ALA A 13 -0.55 10.65 -22.58
C ALA A 13 0.43 9.66 -23.22
N VAL A 14 0.12 8.36 -23.16
CA VAL A 14 0.82 7.32 -23.93
C VAL A 14 0.13 7.17 -25.29
N THR A 15 0.86 7.54 -26.35
CA THR A 15 0.53 7.21 -27.74
C THR A 15 1.03 5.79 -28.05
N GLN A 16 0.11 4.89 -28.40
CA GLN A 16 0.42 3.53 -28.85
C GLN A 16 0.93 3.55 -30.29
N GLY A 17 2.06 2.90 -30.55
CA GLY A 17 2.58 2.64 -31.89
C GLY A 17 3.41 1.35 -31.89
N ALA A 18 2.78 0.25 -32.31
CA ALA A 18 3.46 -1.03 -32.54
C ALA A 18 4.14 -1.04 -33.92
N PRO A 19 5.27 -1.76 -34.03
CA PRO A 19 5.29 -2.83 -35.04
C PRO A 19 5.88 -4.15 -34.53
N ARG A 20 5.32 -5.25 -35.04
CA ARG A 20 5.80 -6.63 -34.91
C ARG A 20 7.11 -6.83 -35.68
N PRO A 21 7.97 -7.78 -35.26
CA PRO A 21 8.86 -8.49 -36.18
C PRO A 21 8.56 -9.98 -36.29
N GLU A 22 8.80 -10.45 -37.50
CA GLU A 22 8.71 -11.79 -38.07
C GLU A 22 9.48 -12.88 -37.32
N GLN A 23 8.92 -14.10 -37.39
CA GLN A 23 9.63 -15.35 -37.15
C GLN A 23 10.43 -15.74 -38.39
N SER A 24 11.73 -16.02 -38.22
CA SER A 24 12.51 -16.80 -39.19
C SER A 24 13.30 -17.90 -38.46
N LYS A 25 13.11 -19.14 -38.95
CA LYS A 25 13.81 -20.36 -38.54
C LYS A 25 15.14 -20.45 -39.30
N GLY A 26 16.21 -20.87 -38.63
CA GLY A 26 17.46 -21.27 -39.29
C GLY A 26 18.46 -21.88 -38.32
N THR A 27 18.59 -23.20 -38.39
CA THR A 27 19.64 -24.02 -37.76
C THR A 27 20.93 -23.96 -38.57
N GLN A 28 22.08 -23.84 -37.90
CA GLN A 28 23.28 -24.69 -38.04
C GLN A 28 24.53 -23.99 -37.48
N GLY A 29 25.34 -24.75 -36.74
CA GLY A 29 26.57 -24.27 -36.12
C GLY A 29 27.73 -24.13 -37.09
N ALA A 30 28.73 -23.35 -36.67
CA ALA A 30 30.12 -23.54 -37.05
C ALA A 30 31.00 -22.96 -35.95
N GLN A 31 31.81 -23.84 -35.40
CA GLN A 31 32.90 -23.60 -34.48
C GLN A 31 34.13 -23.12 -35.27
N LEU A 32 35.00 -22.38 -34.58
CA LEU A 32 36.47 -22.34 -34.70
C LEU A 32 37.15 -21.04 -35.18
N VAL A 33 38.21 -20.76 -34.41
CA VAL A 33 39.49 -20.10 -34.70
C VAL A 33 39.65 -18.61 -34.33
N SER A 34 40.23 -18.48 -33.14
CA SER A 34 41.05 -17.40 -32.58
C SER A 34 42.20 -16.93 -33.50
N VAL A 35 42.46 -15.62 -33.55
CA VAL A 35 43.84 -15.08 -33.66
C VAL A 35 43.94 -13.82 -32.79
N ASN A 36 44.80 -13.92 -31.78
CA ASN A 36 45.28 -12.84 -30.93
C ASN A 36 46.30 -11.97 -31.70
N ASN A 37 46.31 -10.65 -31.47
CA ASN A 37 47.60 -10.00 -31.26
C ASN A 37 47.48 -8.84 -30.25
N ALA A 38 48.47 -8.82 -29.38
CA ALA A 38 48.55 -8.13 -28.11
C ALA A 38 49.45 -6.90 -28.18
N THR A 39 49.25 -5.95 -27.27
CA THR A 39 50.28 -5.27 -26.44
C THR A 39 49.53 -4.24 -25.58
N GLY A 40 49.30 -4.45 -24.29
CA GLY A 40 50.25 -4.47 -23.17
C GLY A 40 49.77 -3.38 -22.19
N ASN A 41 49.90 -3.39 -20.87
CA ASN A 41 50.60 -4.23 -19.92
C ASN A 41 50.04 -3.80 -18.53
N GLY A 42 49.68 -4.75 -17.66
CA GLY A 42 49.05 -4.42 -16.37
C GLY A 42 48.75 -5.64 -15.50
N THR A 43 49.80 -6.41 -15.22
CA THR A 43 50.01 -7.26 -14.03
C THR A 43 48.76 -7.86 -13.36
N ALA A 44 48.44 -9.10 -13.73
CA ALA A 44 47.63 -9.99 -12.91
C ALA A 44 48.49 -10.59 -11.79
N ASN A 45 47.99 -10.52 -10.55
CA ASN A 45 48.37 -11.46 -9.50
C ASN A 45 47.18 -11.69 -8.57
N GLY A 46 46.87 -12.96 -8.29
CA GLY A 46 45.93 -13.36 -7.26
C GLY A 46 44.61 -13.94 -7.77
N GLY A 47 44.65 -15.19 -8.25
CA GLY A 47 43.48 -16.05 -8.30
C GLY A 47 42.93 -16.26 -6.89
N GLY A 48 41.73 -15.75 -6.66
CA GLY A 48 40.93 -16.05 -5.49
C GLY A 48 39.49 -16.24 -5.94
N ASN A 49 38.97 -17.46 -5.78
CA ASN A 49 37.52 -17.70 -5.70
C ASN A 49 36.99 -17.04 -4.42
N GLY A 50 37.07 -15.71 -4.35
CA GLY A 50 36.41 -14.93 -3.34
C GLY A 50 34.94 -14.90 -3.71
N LYS A 51 34.10 -15.63 -2.96
CA LYS A 51 32.69 -15.27 -2.84
C LYS A 51 32.66 -13.77 -2.55
N GLN A 52 32.30 -12.93 -3.53
CA GLN A 52 31.96 -11.53 -3.27
C GLN A 52 30.83 -11.60 -2.26
N SER A 53 31.17 -11.34 -1.00
CA SER A 53 30.17 -11.16 0.04
C SER A 53 29.41 -9.93 -0.40
N GLN A 54 28.17 -10.14 -0.86
CA GLN A 54 27.30 -9.08 -1.30
C GLN A 54 27.20 -8.10 -0.13
N ALA A 55 27.80 -6.92 -0.28
CA ALA A 55 27.75 -5.92 0.76
C ALA A 55 26.28 -5.64 1.06
N GLY A 56 25.95 -5.58 2.35
CA GLY A 56 24.57 -5.30 2.77
C GLY A 56 24.08 -3.95 2.23
N PRO A 57 22.77 -3.66 2.34
CA PRO A 57 22.20 -2.40 1.89
C PRO A 57 22.93 -1.20 2.50
N SER A 58 23.07 -0.11 1.73
CA SER A 58 23.61 1.15 2.25
C SER A 58 22.66 1.79 3.27
N ALA A 59 23.16 2.73 4.08
CA ALA A 59 22.33 3.49 5.01
C ALA A 59 21.15 4.21 4.32
N ASP A 60 21.40 4.78 3.14
CA ASP A 60 20.37 5.44 2.33
C ASP A 60 19.33 4.44 1.79
N ALA A 61 19.78 3.26 1.35
CA ALA A 61 18.87 2.18 0.94
C ALA A 61 17.99 1.71 2.10
N CYS A 62 18.53 1.70 3.32
CA CYS A 62 17.78 1.39 4.53
C CYS A 62 16.80 2.49 4.93
N ALA A 63 17.17 3.76 4.80
CA ALA A 63 16.25 4.86 5.02
C ALA A 63 15.09 4.83 4.01
N ALA A 64 15.39 4.61 2.73
CA ALA A 64 14.37 4.44 1.69
C ALA A 64 13.47 3.21 1.95
N GLY A 65 14.05 2.08 2.35
CA GLY A 65 13.32 0.88 2.75
C GLY A 65 12.37 1.12 3.94
N ALA A 66 12.79 1.92 4.92
CA ALA A 66 11.95 2.29 6.05
C ALA A 66 10.77 3.19 5.63
N ILE A 67 10.98 4.14 4.71
CA ILE A 67 9.91 4.97 4.14
C ILE A 67 8.92 4.10 3.37
N LEU A 68 9.41 3.18 2.55
CA LEU A 68 8.57 2.22 1.84
C LEU A 68 7.74 1.36 2.81
N ALA A 69 8.34 0.86 3.89
CA ALA A 69 7.63 0.10 4.92
C ALA A 69 6.51 0.91 5.58
N MET A 70 6.72 2.21 5.84
CA MET A 70 5.67 3.09 6.36
C MET A 70 4.50 3.24 5.38
N GLY A 71 4.78 3.47 4.09
CA GLY A 71 3.73 3.55 3.06
C GLY A 71 2.98 2.22 2.87
N ILE A 72 3.65 1.08 3.01
CA ILE A 72 3.00 -0.24 3.00
C ILE A 72 2.10 -0.42 4.23
N ASN A 73 2.52 0.04 5.40
CA ASN A 73 1.67 0.02 6.61
C ASN A 73 0.44 0.92 6.48
N THR A 74 0.54 2.06 5.79
CA THR A 74 -0.63 2.87 5.42
C THR A 74 -1.58 2.07 4.53
N ASN A 75 -1.07 1.26 3.60
CA ASN A 75 -1.93 0.38 2.80
C ASN A 75 -2.65 -0.66 3.66
N ILE A 76 -1.95 -1.30 4.59
CA ILE A 76 -2.55 -2.28 5.51
C ILE A 76 -3.68 -1.65 6.33
N ALA A 77 -3.50 -0.42 6.79
CA ALA A 77 -4.54 0.31 7.53
C ALA A 77 -5.77 0.59 6.64
N ASP A 78 -5.55 0.99 5.39
CA ASP A 78 -6.63 1.21 4.43
C ASP A 78 -7.40 -0.09 4.12
N GLN A 79 -6.70 -1.22 3.95
CA GLN A 79 -7.34 -2.52 3.73
C GLN A 79 -8.17 -3.01 4.94
N GLN A 80 -7.81 -2.59 6.16
CA GLN A 80 -8.67 -2.84 7.33
C GLN A 80 -9.97 -2.05 7.23
N MET A 81 -9.94 -0.84 6.67
CA MET A 81 -11.13 -0.06 6.39
C MET A 81 -11.95 -0.63 5.24
N GLU A 82 -11.31 -1.21 4.22
CA GLU A 82 -11.99 -1.96 3.15
C GLU A 82 -12.80 -3.13 3.72
N LEU A 83 -12.22 -3.92 4.64
CA LEU A 83 -12.93 -5.01 5.32
C LEU A 83 -14.12 -4.51 6.15
N GLN A 84 -13.97 -3.38 6.85
CA GLN A 84 -15.09 -2.77 7.57
C GLN A 84 -16.20 -2.31 6.61
N ALA A 85 -15.82 -1.72 5.47
CA ALA A 85 -16.76 -1.26 4.46
C ALA A 85 -17.52 -2.44 3.82
N VAL A 86 -16.86 -3.57 3.53
CA VAL A 86 -17.53 -4.81 3.11
C VAL A 86 -18.58 -5.25 4.14
N GLY A 87 -18.23 -5.22 5.43
CA GLY A 87 -19.17 -5.54 6.50
C GLY A 87 -20.38 -4.59 6.54
N ASN A 88 -20.20 -3.31 6.23
CA ASN A 88 -21.30 -2.34 6.15
C ASN A 88 -22.19 -2.59 4.93
N VAL A 89 -21.62 -2.95 3.78
CA VAL A 89 -22.42 -3.36 2.61
C VAL A 89 -23.25 -4.60 2.94
N GLN A 90 -22.64 -5.58 3.60
CA GLN A 90 -23.35 -6.81 3.98
C GLN A 90 -24.51 -6.54 4.94
N LYS A 91 -24.33 -5.66 5.93
CA LYS A 91 -25.40 -5.22 6.83
C LYS A 91 -26.54 -4.55 6.07
N ALA A 92 -26.22 -3.64 5.15
CA ALA A 92 -27.24 -2.95 4.34
C ALA A 92 -28.05 -3.94 3.47
N LEU A 93 -27.40 -4.95 2.88
CA LEU A 93 -28.08 -6.02 2.15
C LEU A 93 -29.02 -6.84 3.06
N GLN A 94 -28.58 -7.17 4.28
CA GLN A 94 -29.41 -7.91 5.24
C GLN A 94 -30.62 -7.12 5.71
N SER A 95 -30.48 -5.80 5.84
CA SER A 95 -31.58 -4.88 6.17
C SER A 95 -32.48 -4.55 4.99
N ASN A 96 -32.12 -4.98 3.77
CA ASN A 96 -32.82 -4.64 2.52
C ASN A 96 -33.02 -3.12 2.35
N ASP A 97 -32.03 -2.33 2.78
CA ASP A 97 -32.05 -0.86 2.73
C ASP A 97 -31.19 -0.39 1.55
N ALA A 98 -31.86 0.08 0.49
CA ALA A 98 -31.21 0.54 -0.72
C ALA A 98 -30.34 1.80 -0.51
N ASN A 99 -30.74 2.68 0.41
CA ASN A 99 -29.99 3.91 0.69
C ASN A 99 -28.72 3.59 1.50
N ALA A 100 -28.85 2.78 2.55
CA ALA A 100 -27.71 2.30 3.31
C ALA A 100 -26.75 1.51 2.40
N PHE A 101 -27.27 0.72 1.46
CA PHE A 101 -26.45 -0.02 0.51
C PHE A 101 -25.66 0.93 -0.40
N ALA A 102 -26.31 1.93 -0.99
CA ALA A 102 -25.64 2.89 -1.87
C ALA A 102 -24.51 3.65 -1.14
N GLN A 103 -24.74 4.07 0.10
CA GLN A 103 -23.74 4.74 0.93
C GLN A 103 -22.58 3.81 1.31
N ALA A 104 -22.88 2.57 1.71
CA ALA A 104 -21.87 1.58 2.05
C ALA A 104 -21.02 1.20 0.83
N LYS A 105 -21.64 1.05 -0.35
CA LYS A 105 -20.94 0.79 -1.61
C LYS A 105 -20.02 1.95 -2.00
N ALA A 106 -20.50 3.20 -1.88
CA ALA A 106 -19.68 4.38 -2.15
C ALA A 106 -18.45 4.44 -1.22
N THR A 107 -18.64 4.14 0.06
CA THR A 107 -17.57 4.06 1.05
C THR A 107 -16.55 2.97 0.70
N LEU A 108 -17.03 1.77 0.33
CA LEU A 108 -16.17 0.69 -0.13
C LEU A 108 -15.34 1.09 -1.36
N LEU A 109 -15.98 1.68 -2.37
CA LEU A 109 -15.29 2.14 -3.58
C LEU A 109 -14.25 3.24 -3.30
N GLN A 110 -14.50 4.09 -2.30
CA GLN A 110 -13.54 5.10 -1.87
C GLN A 110 -12.29 4.46 -1.28
N PHE A 111 -12.44 3.47 -0.38
CA PHE A 111 -11.29 2.78 0.19
C PHE A 111 -10.51 2.00 -0.87
N VAL A 112 -11.18 1.27 -1.77
CA VAL A 112 -10.49 0.58 -2.87
C VAL A 112 -9.66 1.56 -3.71
N GLN A 113 -10.20 2.73 -4.05
CA GLN A 113 -9.46 3.75 -4.81
C GLN A 113 -8.29 4.35 -4.01
N ASN A 114 -8.45 4.57 -2.71
CA ASN A 114 -7.36 5.01 -1.84
C ASN A 114 -6.25 3.95 -1.79
N GLY A 115 -6.61 2.68 -1.66
CA GLY A 115 -5.69 1.55 -1.69
C GLY A 115 -4.86 1.50 -2.97
N ILE A 116 -5.48 1.78 -4.13
CA ILE A 116 -4.78 1.89 -5.43
C ILE A 116 -3.75 3.02 -5.38
N ALA A 117 -4.18 4.21 -4.97
CA ALA A 117 -3.31 5.39 -4.94
C ALA A 117 -2.12 5.20 -4.00
N ILE A 118 -2.34 4.60 -2.82
CA ILE A 118 -1.26 4.30 -1.86
C ILE A 118 -0.26 3.30 -2.47
N ARG A 119 -0.73 2.25 -3.15
CA ARG A 119 0.17 1.26 -3.78
C ARG A 119 0.97 1.88 -4.92
N GLN A 120 0.36 2.72 -5.74
CA GLN A 120 1.07 3.46 -6.78
C GLN A 120 2.16 4.36 -6.19
N ALA A 121 1.86 5.08 -5.10
CA ALA A 121 2.85 5.86 -4.38
C ALA A 121 3.98 4.97 -3.83
N ASN A 122 3.66 3.81 -3.26
CA ASN A 122 4.65 2.85 -2.76
C ASN A 122 5.57 2.33 -3.88
N GLN A 123 5.03 2.04 -5.07
CA GLN A 123 5.83 1.64 -6.23
C GLN A 123 6.79 2.74 -6.68
N GLN A 124 6.37 4.01 -6.63
CA GLN A 124 7.20 5.15 -7.03
C GLN A 124 8.38 5.39 -6.09
N ILE A 125 8.22 5.11 -4.79
CA ILE A 125 9.27 5.31 -3.78
C ILE A 125 10.12 4.06 -3.53
N ALA A 126 9.77 2.92 -4.13
CA ALA A 126 10.48 1.67 -3.91
C ALA A 126 11.90 1.75 -4.49
N PRO A 127 12.96 1.62 -3.66
CA PRO A 127 14.32 1.73 -4.18
C PRO A 127 14.64 0.53 -5.09
N ALA A 128 15.38 0.78 -6.17
CA ALA A 128 15.73 -0.26 -7.12
C ALA A 128 16.41 -1.46 -6.43
N GLY A 129 15.97 -2.67 -6.75
CA GLY A 129 16.47 -3.90 -6.13
C GLY A 129 15.92 -4.18 -4.72
N ASN A 130 14.97 -3.37 -4.21
CA ASN A 130 14.31 -3.68 -2.96
C ASN A 130 13.49 -4.97 -3.06
N PRO A 131 13.62 -5.91 -2.11
CA PRO A 131 12.90 -7.19 -2.15
C PRO A 131 11.37 -7.06 -2.15
N ALA A 132 10.81 -5.94 -1.69
CA ALA A 132 9.36 -5.72 -1.66
C ALA A 132 8.75 -5.49 -3.06
N ILE A 133 9.54 -5.12 -4.09
CA ILE A 133 9.03 -4.75 -5.43
C ILE A 133 8.18 -5.86 -6.04
N ALA A 134 8.66 -7.10 -6.05
CA ALA A 134 7.93 -8.22 -6.65
C ALA A 134 6.57 -8.44 -5.96
N GLY A 135 6.50 -8.22 -4.65
CA GLY A 135 5.26 -8.31 -3.89
C GLY A 135 4.32 -7.12 -4.10
N LEU A 136 4.84 -5.92 -4.43
CA LEU A 136 4.01 -4.77 -4.78
C LEU A 136 3.30 -4.96 -6.13
N ASP A 137 3.95 -5.65 -7.09
CA ASP A 137 3.37 -5.91 -8.41
C ASP A 137 2.20 -6.91 -8.35
N VAL A 138 2.32 -7.98 -7.56
CA VAL A 138 1.22 -8.93 -7.30
C VAL A 138 -0.02 -8.21 -6.80
N VAL A 139 0.20 -7.29 -5.87
CA VAL A 139 -0.87 -6.56 -5.18
C VAL A 139 -1.51 -5.50 -6.08
N ALA A 140 -0.79 -4.96 -7.08
CA ALA A 140 -1.37 -4.06 -8.08
C ALA A 140 -2.33 -4.77 -9.03
N ASN A 141 -2.07 -6.02 -9.40
CA ASN A 141 -2.98 -6.79 -10.24
C ASN A 141 -4.28 -7.17 -9.51
N ALA A 142 -4.21 -7.43 -8.20
CA ALA A 142 -5.40 -7.71 -7.38
C ALA A 142 -6.37 -6.51 -7.30
N GLN A 143 -5.84 -5.27 -7.26
CA GLN A 143 -6.65 -4.04 -7.17
C GLN A 143 -7.68 -3.89 -8.29
N LEU A 144 -7.33 -4.26 -9.53
CA LEU A 144 -8.24 -4.13 -10.67
C LEU A 144 -9.42 -5.11 -10.54
N THR A 145 -9.15 -6.30 -10.00
CA THR A 145 -10.18 -7.29 -9.67
C THR A 145 -11.06 -6.79 -8.52
N GLU A 146 -10.46 -6.29 -7.43
CA GLU A 146 -11.16 -5.72 -6.27
C GLU A 146 -12.11 -4.57 -6.69
N LEU A 147 -11.62 -3.65 -7.53
CA LEU A 147 -12.42 -2.54 -8.07
C LEU A 147 -13.55 -3.03 -8.98
N GLY A 148 -13.29 -4.02 -9.83
CA GLY A 148 -14.31 -4.63 -10.69
C GLY A 148 -15.43 -5.29 -9.89
N LEU A 149 -15.06 -6.07 -8.88
CA LEU A 149 -15.98 -6.71 -7.94
C LEU A 149 -16.82 -5.69 -7.17
N ALA A 150 -16.20 -4.66 -6.58
CA ALA A 150 -16.90 -3.62 -5.84
C ALA A 150 -17.88 -2.82 -6.73
N ASN A 151 -17.51 -2.54 -7.99
CA ASN A 151 -18.40 -1.88 -8.94
C ASN A 151 -19.61 -2.74 -9.31
N ASN A 152 -19.43 -4.07 -9.38
CA ASN A 152 -20.47 -5.03 -9.75
C ASN A 152 -21.49 -5.33 -8.66
N LEU A 153 -21.32 -4.81 -7.43
CA LEU A 153 -22.34 -4.92 -6.38
C LEU A 153 -23.65 -4.25 -6.83
N THR A 154 -24.77 -4.95 -6.71
CA THR A 154 -26.06 -4.55 -7.30
C THR A 154 -27.10 -4.11 -6.26
N GLY A 155 -26.89 -4.43 -4.99
CA GLY A 155 -27.89 -4.28 -3.92
C GLY A 155 -28.75 -5.53 -3.74
N ASN A 156 -28.49 -6.59 -4.51
CA ASN A 156 -29.21 -7.85 -4.40
C ASN A 156 -28.36 -8.88 -3.64
N ALA A 157 -28.83 -9.29 -2.46
CA ALA A 157 -28.11 -10.24 -1.60
C ALA A 157 -27.85 -11.59 -2.29
N ALA A 158 -28.73 -12.05 -3.19
CA ALA A 158 -28.56 -13.34 -3.88
C ALA A 158 -27.34 -13.36 -4.81
N THR A 159 -26.96 -12.21 -5.38
CA THR A 159 -25.79 -12.08 -6.27
C THR A 159 -24.58 -11.54 -5.52
N ASP A 160 -24.79 -10.57 -4.63
CA ASP A 160 -23.71 -9.78 -4.04
C ASP A 160 -22.98 -10.54 -2.93
N ASN A 161 -23.62 -11.51 -2.26
CA ASN A 161 -22.97 -12.26 -1.18
C ASN A 161 -21.70 -13.00 -1.64
N ALA A 162 -21.68 -13.56 -2.84
CA ALA A 162 -20.48 -14.20 -3.40
C ALA A 162 -19.37 -13.18 -3.70
N ILE A 163 -19.76 -12.01 -4.23
CA ILE A 163 -18.83 -10.90 -4.50
C ILE A 163 -18.20 -10.41 -3.19
N LEU A 164 -19.00 -10.22 -2.14
CA LEU A 164 -18.51 -9.76 -0.82
C LEU A 164 -17.58 -10.78 -0.16
N GLN A 165 -17.83 -12.08 -0.36
CA GLN A 165 -16.92 -13.13 0.11
C GLN A 165 -15.58 -13.09 -0.60
N GLU A 166 -15.56 -12.93 -1.94
CA GLU A 166 -14.31 -12.82 -2.69
C GLU A 166 -13.57 -11.53 -2.32
N LEU A 167 -14.25 -10.38 -2.21
CA LEU A 167 -13.65 -9.14 -1.72
C LEU A 167 -13.02 -9.30 -0.33
N THR A 168 -13.72 -9.97 0.60
CA THR A 168 -13.18 -10.24 1.95
C THR A 168 -11.88 -11.04 1.88
N LYS A 169 -11.84 -12.06 1.01
CA LYS A 169 -10.68 -12.92 0.81
C LYS A 169 -9.53 -12.16 0.15
N ASP A 170 -9.81 -11.38 -0.89
CA ASP A 170 -8.82 -10.57 -1.61
C ASP A 170 -8.18 -9.54 -0.68
N PHE A 171 -8.99 -8.78 0.07
CA PHE A 171 -8.48 -7.82 1.05
C PHE A 171 -7.65 -8.49 2.15
N THR A 172 -8.09 -9.65 2.67
CA THR A 172 -7.33 -10.41 3.67
C THR A 172 -5.99 -10.90 3.11
N GLY A 173 -5.99 -11.48 1.91
CA GLY A 173 -4.77 -11.92 1.23
C GLY A 173 -3.83 -10.75 0.91
N GLY A 174 -4.39 -9.61 0.49
CA GLY A 174 -3.65 -8.38 0.26
C GLY A 174 -2.98 -7.86 1.53
N ILE A 175 -3.65 -7.88 2.68
CA ILE A 175 -3.07 -7.51 3.98
C ILE A 175 -1.89 -8.42 4.31
N GLU A 176 -2.03 -9.74 4.13
CA GLU A 176 -0.94 -10.69 4.39
C GLU A 176 0.25 -10.44 3.47
N GLN A 177 0.00 -10.18 2.18
CA GLN A 177 1.06 -9.87 1.23
C GLN A 177 1.75 -8.54 1.59
N ASN A 178 1.01 -7.52 1.97
CA ASN A 178 1.59 -6.25 2.41
C ASN A 178 2.41 -6.38 3.69
N LYS A 179 2.00 -7.23 4.65
CA LYS A 179 2.85 -7.53 5.83
C LYS A 179 4.19 -8.13 5.42
N LYS A 180 4.20 -9.05 4.45
CA LYS A 180 5.43 -9.62 3.88
C LYS A 180 6.26 -8.54 3.18
N ASN A 181 5.63 -7.69 2.39
CA ASN A 181 6.29 -6.59 1.68
C ASN A 181 6.92 -5.57 2.65
N ALA A 182 6.24 -5.23 3.75
CA ALA A 182 6.77 -4.33 4.77
C ALA A 182 8.02 -4.90 5.44
N ALA A 183 8.03 -6.19 5.78
CA ALA A 183 9.21 -6.86 6.31
C ALA A 183 10.35 -6.93 5.28
N ALA A 184 10.02 -7.21 4.02
CA ALA A 184 10.95 -7.28 2.91
C ALA A 184 11.59 -5.90 2.60
N ALA A 185 10.83 -4.82 2.77
CA ALA A 185 11.29 -3.45 2.51
C ALA A 185 12.49 -3.06 3.36
N THR A 186 12.60 -3.59 4.58
CA THR A 186 13.70 -3.33 5.52
C THR A 186 14.68 -4.50 5.66
N GLN A 187 14.58 -5.52 4.79
CA GLN A 187 15.41 -6.71 4.91
C GLN A 187 16.90 -6.39 4.72
N GLY A 188 17.74 -6.91 5.63
CA GLY A 188 19.19 -6.69 5.59
C GLY A 188 19.65 -5.35 6.16
N CYS A 189 18.72 -4.49 6.56
CA CYS A 189 19.05 -3.27 7.29
C CYS A 189 19.33 -3.57 8.76
N PRO A 190 20.31 -2.89 9.38
CA PRO A 190 20.45 -2.97 10.83
C PRO A 190 19.13 -2.52 11.45
N ASN A 191 18.64 -3.24 12.46
CA ASN A 191 17.46 -2.91 13.28
C ASN A 191 17.71 -1.56 13.99
N THR A 192 17.66 -0.49 13.23
CA THR A 192 17.56 0.86 13.75
C THR A 192 16.07 1.04 13.92
N GLY A 193 15.60 0.76 15.14
CA GLY A 193 14.21 1.01 15.51
C GLY A 193 13.78 2.37 14.97
N ALA A 194 12.61 2.40 14.34
CA ALA A 194 11.92 3.56 13.78
C ALA A 194 12.69 4.87 13.98
N ALA A 195 13.33 5.36 12.91
CA ALA A 195 14.01 6.64 12.91
C ALA A 195 13.05 7.72 13.42
N ASN A 196 13.23 8.06 14.70
CA ASN A 196 12.54 9.16 15.34
C ASN A 196 12.94 10.43 14.58
N ASN A 197 11.93 11.18 14.14
CA ASN A 197 12.09 12.46 13.47
C ASN A 197 13.04 13.36 14.27
N THR A 198 14.27 13.52 13.80
CA THR A 198 15.05 14.72 14.08
C THR A 198 15.95 15.00 12.90
N ALA A 199 15.36 15.61 11.86
CA ALA A 199 16.13 16.47 10.98
C ALA A 199 16.78 17.57 11.85
N LYS A 200 18.05 17.37 12.21
CA LYS A 200 18.92 18.43 12.71
C LYS A 200 20.06 18.61 11.73
N SER A 201 19.82 19.51 10.79
CA SER A 201 20.86 20.32 10.16
C SER A 201 21.74 20.93 11.25
N THR A 202 23.06 20.74 11.15
CA THR A 202 24.11 21.79 11.19
C THR A 202 25.50 21.14 11.36
N SER A 203 26.38 21.45 10.40
CA SER A 203 27.81 21.73 10.52
C SER A 203 28.57 21.48 11.84
N GLY A 204 29.69 20.75 11.73
CA GLY A 204 30.97 21.17 12.30
C GLY A 204 31.42 20.64 13.67
N ALA A 205 32.67 20.15 13.68
CA ALA A 205 33.66 20.11 14.78
C ALA A 205 33.62 19.03 15.89
N LYS A 206 34.53 18.06 15.72
CA LYS A 206 35.52 17.49 16.67
C LYS A 206 35.47 17.94 18.16
N ALA A 207 35.31 17.00 19.10
CA ALA A 207 36.31 16.64 20.15
C ALA A 207 35.77 15.70 21.27
N ALA A 208 36.60 14.71 21.61
CA ALA A 208 36.93 14.14 22.94
C ALA A 208 35.85 13.67 23.94
N GLY A 209 35.84 12.34 24.14
CA GLY A 209 35.83 11.51 25.37
C GLY A 209 35.24 11.99 26.70
N ASP A 210 34.47 11.09 27.34
CA ASP A 210 34.72 10.60 28.72
C ASP A 210 33.85 9.36 29.06
N LYS A 211 34.32 8.57 30.04
CA LYS A 211 33.76 7.32 30.60
C LYS A 211 32.73 7.58 31.71
N GLY A 212 31.84 6.60 31.93
CA GLY A 212 31.07 6.42 33.17
C GLY A 212 29.71 5.75 32.88
N LYS A 213 29.55 4.44 33.05
CA LYS A 213 29.19 3.68 34.26
C LYS A 213 27.83 4.04 34.88
N ASP A 214 27.04 2.96 34.98
CA ASP A 214 25.96 2.66 35.93
C ASP A 214 24.59 3.35 35.78
N ALA A 215 23.61 2.60 35.27
CA ALA A 215 22.24 2.62 35.81
C ALA A 215 21.50 1.31 35.47
N LYS A 216 21.13 0.60 36.54
CA LYS A 216 20.34 -0.62 36.60
C LYS A 216 18.91 -0.26 37.01
N SER A 217 17.92 -0.59 36.18
CA SER A 217 16.51 -0.83 36.55
C SER A 217 15.81 -1.33 35.28
N GLY A 218 15.05 -2.43 35.22
CA GLY A 218 14.25 -3.07 36.25
C GLY A 218 12.80 -3.12 35.76
N ALA A 219 12.33 -4.35 35.48
CA ALA A 219 10.94 -4.82 35.55
C ALA A 219 9.86 -4.35 34.55
N ASN A 220 9.30 -5.38 33.89
CA ASN A 220 7.88 -5.69 33.67
C ASN A 220 6.86 -4.59 33.34
N GLY A 221 6.17 -4.79 32.21
CA GLY A 221 4.86 -4.19 31.96
C GLY A 221 4.12 -4.87 30.82
N LYS A 222 3.34 -5.91 31.14
CA LYS A 222 2.27 -6.42 30.28
C LYS A 222 1.26 -5.28 30.07
N GLY A 223 0.97 -4.95 28.81
CA GLY A 223 -0.08 -4.01 28.45
C GLY A 223 -0.82 -4.50 27.22
N GLN A 224 -1.77 -5.41 27.42
CA GLN A 224 -2.79 -5.71 26.42
C GLN A 224 -3.67 -4.47 26.26
N ALA A 225 -3.56 -3.78 25.13
CA ALA A 225 -4.45 -2.70 24.78
C ALA A 225 -5.81 -3.29 24.37
N LYS A 226 -6.75 -3.27 25.30
CA LYS A 226 -8.18 -3.51 25.11
C LYS A 226 -8.75 -2.34 24.30
N PHE A 227 -9.10 -2.60 23.04
CA PHE A 227 -9.80 -1.62 22.20
C PHE A 227 -11.27 -1.60 22.64
N GLU A 228 -11.60 -0.76 23.62
CA GLU A 228 -12.98 -0.48 23.98
C GLU A 228 -13.62 0.39 22.88
N GLN A 229 -14.52 -0.25 22.14
CA GLN A 229 -15.45 0.38 21.21
C GLN A 229 -16.38 1.29 22.02
N ARG A 230 -16.05 2.58 22.07
CA ARG A 230 -16.98 3.62 22.54
C ARG A 230 -18.00 3.84 21.42
N ILE A 231 -19.14 3.17 21.53
CA ILE A 231 -20.35 3.46 20.77
C ILE A 231 -20.74 4.90 21.12
N ILE A 232 -20.65 5.79 20.13
CA ILE A 232 -21.30 7.11 20.20
C ILE A 232 -22.76 6.83 19.86
N ASN A 233 -23.61 6.86 20.89
CA ASN A 233 -25.05 7.02 20.68
C ASN A 233 -25.25 8.47 20.21
N THR A 234 -25.61 8.62 18.95
CA THR A 234 -26.21 9.85 18.46
C THR A 234 -27.69 9.76 18.78
N GLU A 235 -28.09 10.40 19.88
CA GLU A 235 -29.47 10.82 20.12
C GLU A 235 -29.68 12.09 19.28
N GLU A 236 -30.48 11.99 18.21
CA GLU A 236 -31.03 13.15 17.52
C GLU A 236 -32.54 12.93 17.35
N ASP A 237 -33.23 13.48 18.36
CA ASP A 237 -34.56 14.08 18.43
C ASP A 237 -35.53 13.91 17.24
N ASP A 238 -36.67 13.30 17.59
CA ASP A 238 -37.92 13.28 16.84
C ASP A 238 -38.53 14.69 16.75
N GLU A 239 -38.54 15.29 15.56
CA GLU A 239 -39.41 16.45 15.24
C GLU A 239 -40.57 15.98 14.35
N GLU A 240 -41.76 16.05 14.94
CA GLU A 240 -43.06 15.61 14.46
C GLU A 240 -43.58 16.49 13.29
N GLU A 241 -43.97 15.88 12.17
CA GLU A 241 -44.68 16.56 11.07
C GLU A 241 -46.12 16.96 11.48
N PRO A 242 -46.59 18.19 11.16
CA PRO A 242 -48.02 18.46 11.04
C PRO A 242 -48.49 18.43 9.57
N ALA A 243 -49.48 17.56 9.30
CA ALA A 243 -50.18 17.37 8.02
C ALA A 243 -51.13 18.55 7.64
N PRO A 244 -51.71 18.58 6.42
CA PRO A 244 -51.86 19.79 5.58
C PRO A 244 -53.13 20.63 5.77
N HIS A 245 -53.00 21.96 5.55
CA HIS A 245 -54.13 22.88 5.43
C HIS A 245 -54.82 22.79 4.04
N VAL A 246 -56.03 22.23 4.04
CA VAL A 246 -56.97 22.22 2.91
C VAL A 246 -57.47 23.64 2.62
N ARG A 247 -57.01 24.27 1.52
CA ARG A 247 -57.60 25.52 1.02
C ARG A 247 -58.87 25.24 0.22
N ARG A 248 -60.04 25.50 0.81
CA ARG A 248 -61.32 25.61 0.08
C ARG A 248 -61.27 26.84 -0.83
N ARG A 249 -61.33 26.63 -2.15
CA ARG A 249 -61.63 27.69 -3.12
C ARG A 249 -63.12 28.03 -3.02
N HIS A 250 -63.43 29.25 -2.59
CA HIS A 250 -64.75 29.84 -2.72
C HIS A 250 -64.96 30.27 -4.19
N VAL A 251 -66.03 29.77 -4.79
CA VAL A 251 -66.55 30.22 -6.10
C VAL A 251 -67.58 31.31 -5.78
N GLN A 252 -67.39 32.51 -6.32
CA GLN A 252 -68.44 33.53 -6.40
C GLN A 252 -68.88 33.66 -7.85
N TRP A 253 -70.21 33.72 -8.00
CA TRP A 253 -70.97 33.89 -9.23
C TRP A 253 -70.82 35.31 -9.80
#